data_AF-A0A1F8LRQ2-F1
#
_entry.id   AF-A0A1F8LRQ2-F1
#
_cell.length_a   1.000
_cell.length_b   1.000
_cell.length_c   1.000
_cell.angle_alpha   90.00
_cell.angle_beta   90.00
_cell.angle_gamma   90.00
#
_symmetry.space_group_name_H-M   'P 1'
#
loop_
_entity.id
_entity.type
_entity.pdbx_description
1 polymer ?
#
loop_
_entity_poly.entity_id
_entity_poly.type
_entity_poly.pdbx_seq_one_letter_code
_entity_poly.pdbx_strand_id
1 'polypeptide(L)'
;MSSKIDRIFRSIEENAGNDIYETIKGNCGEMDIKRIMSELERTCEEEQVARIMQSCGRQCIPKSYLSRAIVIYKESADIEDFLSRLNTTRIGGGQLRLRDEKIIGIYDRCYCGLVNKVKGLSPLYCYCSAGWYEQLFSSVFNKPVEVEKIATIPDGADHCEFEINYQ
;
A
#
# COMPACT_ATOMS: atom_id res chain seq x y z
N MET A 1 16.23 2.78 12.88
CA MET A 1 15.17 2.17 12.06
C MET A 1 14.00 3.13 12.11
N SER A 2 13.65 3.76 10.99
CA SER A 2 12.56 4.74 10.97
C SER A 2 11.24 4.06 11.34
N SER A 3 10.49 4.63 12.28
CA SER A 3 9.23 4.07 12.75
C SER A 3 8.24 3.96 11.58
N LYS A 4 7.21 3.10 11.69
CA LYS A 4 6.16 3.04 10.64
C LYS A 4 5.42 4.38 10.51
N ILE A 5 5.38 5.19 11.58
CA ILE A 5 4.76 6.52 11.61
C ILE A 5 5.65 7.56 10.91
N ASP A 6 6.97 7.50 11.09
CA ASP A 6 7.92 8.41 10.42
C ASP A 6 7.77 8.37 8.90
N ARG A 7 7.49 7.18 8.34
CA ARG A 7 7.24 7.01 6.89
C ARG A 7 5.99 7.74 6.42
N ILE A 8 4.95 7.77 7.25
CA ILE A 8 3.73 8.53 6.96
C ILE A 8 4.08 10.02 6.97
N PHE A 9 4.73 10.51 8.01
CA PHE A 9 5.13 11.91 8.09
C PHE A 9 6.03 12.36 6.94
N ARG A 10 7.00 11.54 6.53
CA ARG A 10 7.78 11.81 5.32
C ARG A 10 6.90 11.88 4.07
N SER A 11 5.95 10.96 3.94
CA SER A 11 5.01 10.95 2.81
C SER A 11 4.11 12.20 2.80
N ILE A 12 3.74 12.72 3.98
CA ILE A 12 3.00 13.98 4.13
C ILE A 12 3.86 15.13 3.63
N GLU A 13 5.09 15.27 4.12
CA GLU A 13 6.01 16.33 3.70
C GLU A 13 6.24 16.31 2.17
N GLU A 14 6.45 15.12 1.60
CA GLU A 14 6.67 14.93 0.16
C GLU A 14 5.46 15.27 -0.72
N ASN A 15 4.23 15.05 -0.25
CA ASN A 15 3.01 15.11 -1.09
C ASN A 15 2.01 16.22 -0.67
N ALA A 16 2.26 16.87 0.47
CA ALA A 16 1.43 17.94 1.02
C ALA A 16 2.23 19.16 1.47
N GLY A 17 3.56 19.08 1.45
CA GLY A 17 4.44 20.18 1.81
C GLY A 17 4.63 20.34 3.32
N ASN A 18 5.61 21.18 3.66
CA ASN A 18 6.06 21.36 5.04
C ASN A 18 4.98 21.97 5.97
N ASP A 19 4.16 22.88 5.46
CA ASP A 19 3.13 23.56 6.27
C ASP A 19 2.07 22.59 6.79
N ILE A 20 1.61 21.67 5.93
CA ILE A 20 0.66 20.62 6.30
C ILE A 20 1.34 19.62 7.25
N TYR A 21 2.59 19.25 6.96
CA TYR A 21 3.37 18.38 7.84
C TYR A 21 3.48 18.94 9.28
N GLU A 22 3.91 20.19 9.45
CA GLU A 22 4.03 20.82 10.77
C GLU A 22 2.67 20.98 11.45
N THR A 23 1.61 21.29 10.69
CA THR A 23 0.24 21.35 11.23
C THR A 23 -0.21 20.00 11.80
N ILE A 24 -0.07 18.92 11.03
CA ILE A 24 -0.50 17.58 11.47
C ILE A 24 0.35 17.10 12.63
N LYS A 25 1.67 17.33 12.58
CA LYS A 25 2.60 16.96 13.64
C LYS A 25 2.31 17.71 14.94
N GLY A 26 2.02 19.00 14.88
CA GLY A 26 1.61 19.81 16.04
C GLY A 26 0.27 19.34 16.63
N ASN A 27 -0.68 18.94 15.78
CA ASN A 27 -1.98 18.44 16.20
C ASN A 27 -1.94 17.00 16.72
N CYS A 28 -0.96 16.19 16.33
CA CYS A 28 -0.85 14.78 16.72
C CYS A 28 0.22 14.60 17.80
N GLY A 29 -0.12 14.94 19.05
CA GLY A 29 0.80 14.82 20.19
C GLY A 29 1.33 13.39 20.42
N GLU A 30 0.44 12.40 20.58
CA GLU A 30 0.80 10.99 20.51
C GLU A 30 0.59 10.46 19.08
N MET A 31 1.52 9.62 18.63
CA MET A 31 1.55 9.01 17.30
C MET A 31 0.48 7.92 17.12
N ASP A 32 -0.79 8.29 17.22
CA ASP A 32 -1.94 7.46 16.89
C ASP A 32 -2.30 7.61 15.41
N ILE A 33 -2.23 6.49 14.68
CA ILE A 33 -2.56 6.45 13.25
C ILE A 33 -3.99 6.90 12.96
N LYS A 34 -4.95 6.64 13.85
CA LYS A 34 -6.34 7.06 13.63
C LYS A 34 -6.46 8.58 13.64
N ARG A 35 -5.78 9.22 14.58
CA ARG A 35 -5.72 10.68 14.68
C ARG A 35 -5.01 11.29 13.47
N ILE A 36 -3.90 10.71 13.04
CA ILE A 36 -3.17 11.16 11.84
C ILE A 36 -4.07 11.11 10.61
N MET A 37 -4.80 10.00 10.39
CA MET A 37 -5.74 9.90 9.27
C MET A 37 -6.88 10.92 9.36
N SER A 38 -7.42 11.13 10.56
CA SER A 38 -8.51 12.11 10.78
C SER A 38 -8.04 13.54 10.50
N GLU A 39 -6.82 13.90 10.90
CA GLU A 39 -6.25 15.20 10.61
C GLU A 39 -5.95 15.36 9.12
N LEU A 40 -5.40 14.33 8.46
CA LEU A 40 -5.17 14.34 7.01
C LEU A 40 -6.45 14.62 6.23
N GLU A 41 -7.54 13.94 6.56
CA GLU A 41 -8.86 14.12 5.94
C GLU A 41 -9.48 15.49 6.22
N ARG A 42 -9.09 16.14 7.32
CA ARG A 42 -9.54 17.49 7.66
C ARG A 42 -8.74 18.57 6.93
N THR A 43 -7.47 18.31 6.62
CA THR A 43 -6.55 19.30 6.04
C THR A 43 -6.32 19.15 4.55
N CYS A 44 -6.58 17.97 3.99
CA CYS A 44 -6.27 17.62 2.62
C CYS A 44 -7.51 17.07 1.90
N GLU A 45 -7.55 17.28 0.59
CA GLU A 45 -8.53 16.62 -0.28
C GLU A 45 -8.26 15.09 -0.34
N GLU A 46 -9.31 14.30 -0.59
CA GLU A 46 -9.20 12.83 -0.60
C GLU A 46 -8.11 12.31 -1.55
N GLU A 47 -7.98 12.91 -2.74
CA GLU A 47 -6.98 12.54 -3.73
C GLU A 47 -5.55 12.78 -3.20
N GLN A 48 -5.35 13.84 -2.42
CA GLN A 48 -4.07 14.13 -1.80
C GLN A 48 -3.76 13.14 -0.68
N VAL A 49 -4.74 12.77 0.15
CA VAL A 49 -4.60 11.71 1.17
C VAL A 49 -4.25 10.38 0.51
N ALA A 50 -4.91 10.05 -0.61
CA ALA A 50 -4.61 8.85 -1.38
C ALA A 50 -3.14 8.83 -1.84
N ARG A 51 -2.63 9.94 -2.43
CA ARG A 51 -1.23 10.06 -2.84
C ARG A 51 -0.24 9.91 -1.67
N ILE A 52 -0.53 10.54 -0.53
CA ILE A 52 0.28 10.41 0.71
C ILE A 52 0.35 8.94 1.14
N MET A 53 -0.80 8.28 1.21
CA MET A 53 -0.85 6.89 1.67
C MET A 53 -0.22 5.93 0.68
N GLN A 54 -0.38 6.17 -0.62
CA GLN A 54 0.30 5.43 -1.68
C GLN A 54 1.83 5.58 -1.59
N SER A 55 2.35 6.80 -1.36
CA SER A 55 3.79 7.03 -1.11
C SER A 55 4.26 6.25 0.12
N CYS A 56 3.50 6.30 1.22
CA CYS A 56 3.82 5.53 2.42
C CYS A 56 3.88 4.02 2.12
N GLY A 57 2.95 3.52 1.30
CA GLY A 57 2.92 2.15 0.82
C GLY A 57 4.17 1.72 0.07
N ARG A 58 4.57 2.52 -0.93
CA ARG A 58 5.79 2.31 -1.73
C ARG A 58 7.04 2.24 -0.86
N GLN A 59 7.14 3.11 0.14
CA GLN A 59 8.27 3.13 1.08
C GLN A 59 8.25 1.97 2.10
N CYS A 60 7.14 1.22 2.19
CA CYS A 60 6.95 0.19 3.20
C CYS A 60 7.48 -1.19 2.78
N ILE A 61 7.58 -1.46 1.48
CA ILE A 61 8.03 -2.76 1.00
C ILE A 61 9.52 -3.02 1.32
N PRO A 62 9.86 -4.17 1.93
CA PRO A 62 11.26 -4.52 2.17
C PRO A 62 12.01 -4.74 0.85
N LYS A 63 13.24 -4.21 0.74
CA LYS A 63 14.12 -4.46 -0.41
C LYS A 63 14.32 -5.95 -0.70
N SER A 64 14.37 -6.78 0.34
CA SER A 64 14.48 -8.24 0.20
C SER A 64 13.27 -8.87 -0.52
N TYR A 65 12.07 -8.31 -0.37
CA TYR A 65 10.88 -8.79 -1.08
C TYR A 65 10.95 -8.41 -2.56
N LEU A 66 11.39 -7.19 -2.87
CA LEU A 66 11.63 -6.76 -4.25
C LEU A 66 12.66 -7.65 -4.94
N SER A 67 13.84 -7.83 -4.34
CA SER A 67 14.89 -8.66 -4.90
C SER A 67 14.42 -10.10 -5.14
N ARG A 68 13.66 -10.67 -4.19
CA ARG A 68 13.11 -12.01 -4.31
C ARG A 68 12.05 -12.11 -5.42
N ALA A 69 11.13 -11.15 -5.51
CA ALA A 69 10.10 -11.13 -6.53
C ALA A 69 10.69 -11.02 -7.95
N ILE A 70 11.74 -10.20 -8.13
CA ILE A 70 12.46 -10.08 -9.41
C ILE A 70 13.09 -11.42 -9.81
N VAL A 71 13.71 -12.14 -8.88
CA VAL A 71 14.29 -13.47 -9.15
C VAL A 71 13.21 -14.47 -9.54
N ILE A 72 12.11 -14.52 -8.78
CA ILE A 72 10.97 -15.41 -9.09
C ILE A 72 10.45 -15.10 -10.49
N TYR A 73 10.21 -13.83 -10.82
CA TYR A 73 9.72 -13.44 -12.15
C TYR A 73 10.62 -13.94 -13.29
N LYS A 74 11.94 -13.75 -13.18
CA LYS A 74 12.90 -14.19 -14.21
C LYS A 74 12.94 -15.69 -14.42
N GLU A 75 12.63 -16.46 -13.39
CA GLU A 75 12.64 -17.92 -13.41
C GLU A 75 11.27 -18.52 -13.74
N SER A 76 10.22 -17.69 -13.86
CA SER A 76 8.86 -18.17 -14.10
C SER A 76 8.59 -18.32 -15.59
N ALA A 77 7.80 -19.33 -15.95
CA ALA A 77 7.48 -19.60 -17.36
C ALA A 77 6.56 -18.54 -17.96
N ASP A 78 5.60 -18.05 -17.17
CA ASP A 78 4.60 -17.05 -17.55
C ASP A 78 4.13 -16.28 -16.29
N ILE A 79 3.13 -15.40 -16.47
CA ILE A 79 2.60 -14.60 -15.37
C ILE A 79 1.88 -15.46 -14.33
N GLU A 80 1.17 -16.52 -14.72
CA GLU A 80 0.40 -17.35 -13.80
C GLU A 80 1.33 -18.16 -12.89
N ASP A 81 2.39 -18.74 -13.45
CA ASP A 81 3.47 -19.38 -12.70
C ASP A 81 4.15 -18.40 -11.74
N PHE A 82 4.45 -17.18 -12.21
CA PHE A 82 5.01 -16.13 -11.37
C PHE A 82 4.12 -15.80 -10.15
N LEU A 83 2.82 -15.59 -10.37
CA LEU A 83 1.87 -15.30 -9.27
C LEU A 83 1.74 -16.48 -8.32
N SER A 84 1.68 -17.71 -8.84
CA SER A 84 1.62 -18.95 -8.04
C SER A 84 2.85 -19.09 -7.13
N ARG A 85 4.04 -18.82 -7.67
CA ARG A 85 5.30 -18.84 -6.92
C ARG A 85 5.34 -17.72 -5.88
N LEU A 86 4.94 -16.49 -6.22
CA LEU A 86 4.80 -15.40 -5.24
C LEU A 86 3.86 -15.80 -4.09
N ASN A 87 2.71 -16.40 -4.41
CA ASN A 87 1.74 -16.83 -3.41
C ASN A 87 2.32 -17.83 -2.42
N THR A 88 3.10 -18.80 -2.91
CA THR A 88 3.82 -19.78 -2.08
C THR A 88 4.78 -19.09 -1.10
N THR A 89 5.38 -17.96 -1.48
CA THR A 89 6.24 -17.16 -0.61
C THR A 89 5.50 -16.19 0.31
N ARG A 90 4.18 -16.04 0.13
CA ARG A 90 3.32 -15.04 0.79
C ARG A 90 3.66 -13.57 0.48
N ILE A 91 4.52 -13.30 -0.49
CA ILE A 91 4.76 -11.93 -0.99
C ILE A 91 3.47 -11.46 -1.69
N GLY A 92 3.02 -10.24 -1.38
CA GLY A 92 1.75 -9.72 -1.90
C GLY A 92 0.52 -10.34 -1.23
N GLY A 93 0.65 -10.84 0.01
CA GLY A 93 -0.46 -11.38 0.82
C GLY A 93 -0.73 -12.87 0.61
N GLY A 94 -0.16 -13.46 -0.44
CA GLY A 94 -0.35 -14.87 -0.76
C GLY A 94 -1.62 -15.18 -1.55
N GLN A 95 -2.30 -14.15 -2.07
CA GLN A 95 -3.53 -14.27 -2.85
C GLN A 95 -3.51 -13.34 -4.06
N LEU A 96 -2.56 -13.60 -4.95
CA LEU A 96 -2.46 -12.99 -6.27
C LEU A 96 -3.08 -13.91 -7.32
N ARG A 97 -3.88 -13.35 -8.22
CA ARG A 97 -4.48 -14.09 -9.35
C ARG A 97 -4.49 -13.24 -10.60
N LEU A 98 -4.53 -13.86 -11.77
CA LEU A 98 -4.79 -13.17 -13.03
C LEU A 98 -6.29 -13.14 -13.29
N ARG A 99 -6.83 -11.99 -13.70
CA ARG A 99 -8.22 -11.82 -14.15
C ARG A 99 -8.25 -10.75 -15.24
N ASP A 100 -8.78 -11.09 -16.41
CA ASP A 100 -8.89 -10.17 -17.55
C ASP A 100 -7.57 -9.43 -17.87
N GLU A 101 -6.48 -10.19 -17.92
CA GLU A 101 -5.11 -9.71 -18.16
C GLU A 101 -4.55 -8.71 -17.13
N LYS A 102 -5.21 -8.58 -15.98
CA LYS A 102 -4.77 -7.77 -14.84
C LYS A 102 -4.44 -8.67 -13.66
N ILE A 103 -3.50 -8.23 -12.84
CA ILE A 103 -3.18 -8.94 -11.60
C ILE A 103 -4.13 -8.42 -10.52
N ILE A 104 -4.79 -9.34 -9.82
CA ILE A 104 -5.67 -9.03 -8.71
C ILE A 104 -4.98 -9.46 -7.42
N GLY A 105 -4.80 -8.51 -6.50
CA GLY A 105 -4.27 -8.73 -5.17
C GLY A 105 -5.37 -8.71 -4.12
N ILE A 106 -5.43 -9.76 -3.29
CA ILE A 106 -6.44 -9.91 -2.25
C ILE A 106 -5.79 -9.91 -0.86
N TYR A 107 -6.38 -9.16 0.06
CA TYR A 107 -6.04 -9.21 1.48
C TYR A 107 -7.28 -9.50 2.33
N ASP A 108 -7.26 -10.62 3.07
CA ASP A 108 -8.31 -10.94 4.06
C ASP A 108 -8.17 -10.14 5.37
N ARG A 109 -7.04 -9.45 5.53
CA ARG A 109 -6.75 -8.58 6.67
C ARG A 109 -5.61 -7.64 6.32
N CYS A 110 -5.49 -6.54 7.05
CA CYS A 110 -4.26 -5.76 7.01
C CYS A 110 -3.10 -6.55 7.66
N TYR A 111 -1.93 -6.51 7.04
CA TYR A 111 -0.69 -7.07 7.60
C TYR A 111 0.19 -6.01 8.28
N CYS A 112 -0.21 -4.73 8.22
CA CYS A 112 0.50 -3.65 8.85
C CYS A 112 0.21 -3.62 10.35
N GLY A 113 1.21 -3.99 11.15
CA GLY A 113 1.11 -3.91 12.62
C GLY A 113 0.78 -2.52 13.22
N LEU A 114 0.69 -1.44 12.43
CA LEU A 114 0.15 -0.16 12.91
C LEU A 114 -1.37 -0.22 13.12
N VAL A 115 -2.09 -0.94 12.26
CA VAL A 115 -3.55 -0.84 12.19
C VAL A 115 -4.27 -2.13 12.57
N ASN A 116 -3.54 -3.22 12.78
CA ASN A 116 -4.11 -4.53 13.16
C ASN A 116 -5.01 -4.52 14.41
N LYS A 117 -4.90 -3.48 15.26
CA LYS A 117 -5.72 -3.30 16.48
C LYS A 117 -6.57 -2.03 16.47
N VAL A 118 -6.55 -1.27 15.37
CA VAL A 118 -7.23 0.01 15.27
C VAL A 118 -8.64 -0.22 14.73
N LYS A 119 -9.66 0.15 15.50
CA LYS A 119 -11.07 0.08 15.08
C LYS A 119 -11.50 1.37 14.37
N GLY A 120 -12.26 1.24 13.30
CA GLY A 120 -12.77 2.38 12.51
C GLY A 120 -11.62 3.14 11.86
N LEU A 121 -10.72 2.41 11.19
CA LEU A 121 -9.69 2.99 10.34
C LEU A 121 -10.33 3.55 9.08
N SER A 122 -9.89 4.72 8.63
CA SER A 122 -10.35 5.29 7.36
C SER A 122 -9.99 4.40 6.16
N PRO A 123 -10.90 4.19 5.20
CA PRO A 123 -10.59 3.49 3.96
C PRO A 123 -9.54 4.18 3.09
N LEU A 124 -9.29 5.48 3.27
CA LEU A 124 -8.21 6.18 2.58
C LEU A 124 -6.83 5.67 3.02
N TYR A 125 -6.71 5.08 4.22
CA TYR A 125 -5.47 4.42 4.63
C TYR A 125 -5.08 3.28 3.70
N CYS A 126 -6.06 2.59 3.11
CA CYS A 126 -5.83 1.42 2.27
C CYS A 126 -5.12 1.72 0.94
N TYR A 127 -4.99 2.98 0.54
CA TYR A 127 -4.08 3.36 -0.55
C TYR A 127 -2.60 3.02 -0.24
N CYS A 128 -2.25 2.77 1.04
CA CYS A 128 -0.95 2.18 1.36
C CYS A 128 -0.73 0.80 0.74
N SER A 129 -1.78 0.00 0.58
CA SER A 129 -1.70 -1.31 -0.06
C SER A 129 -1.56 -1.17 -1.57
N ALA A 130 -2.27 -0.20 -2.17
CA ALA A 130 -2.10 0.15 -3.57
C ALA A 130 -0.66 0.55 -3.88
N GLY A 131 -0.06 1.46 -3.08
CA GLY A 131 1.33 1.85 -3.23
C GLY A 131 2.34 0.72 -2.97
N TRP A 132 2.01 -0.21 -2.07
CA TRP A 132 2.84 -1.39 -1.84
C TRP A 132 2.89 -2.29 -3.08
N TYR A 133 1.73 -2.56 -3.69
CA TYR A 133 1.65 -3.34 -4.93
C TYR A 133 2.29 -2.61 -6.11
N GLU A 134 2.09 -1.30 -6.22
CA GLU A 134 2.70 -0.47 -7.25
C GLU A 134 4.23 -0.59 -7.20
N GLN A 135 4.84 -0.45 -6.02
CA GLN A 135 6.28 -0.61 -5.87
C GLN A 135 6.75 -2.03 -6.19
N LEU A 136 6.00 -3.06 -5.77
CA LEU A 136 6.35 -4.45 -6.07
C LEU A 136 6.38 -4.68 -7.58
N PHE A 137 5.27 -4.43 -8.26
CA PHE A 137 5.11 -4.82 -9.65
C PHE A 137 5.87 -3.89 -10.61
N SER A 138 5.98 -2.59 -10.31
CA SER A 138 6.84 -1.71 -11.12
C SER A 138 8.31 -2.13 -11.06
N SER A 139 8.78 -2.61 -9.90
CA SER A 139 10.15 -3.12 -9.76
C SER A 139 10.37 -4.43 -10.50
N VAL A 140 9.36 -5.31 -10.51
CA VAL A 140 9.41 -6.61 -11.20
C VAL A 140 9.41 -6.43 -12.71
N PHE A 141 8.49 -5.61 -13.24
CA PHE A 141 8.34 -5.38 -14.67
C PHE A 141 9.27 -4.30 -15.23
N ASN A 142 9.99 -3.60 -14.34
CA ASN A 142 10.89 -2.50 -14.68
C ASN A 142 10.20 -1.41 -15.53
N LYS A 143 8.95 -1.09 -15.20
CA LYS A 143 8.15 -0.02 -15.79
C LYS A 143 7.08 0.46 -14.80
N PRO A 144 6.50 1.66 -14.98
CA PRO A 144 5.36 2.09 -14.18
C PRO A 144 4.18 1.10 -14.29
N VAL A 145 3.42 0.95 -13.21
CA VAL A 145 2.17 0.17 -13.17
C VAL A 145 1.12 1.00 -12.45
N GLU A 146 -0.14 0.83 -12.82
CA GLU A 146 -1.24 1.48 -12.12
C GLU A 146 -1.92 0.48 -11.18
N VAL A 147 -2.27 0.94 -9.98
CA VAL A 147 -2.96 0.11 -8.98
C VAL A 147 -4.22 0.80 -8.50
N GLU A 148 -5.36 0.16 -8.77
CA GLU A 148 -6.66 0.63 -8.34
C GLU A 148 -7.12 -0.09 -7.07
N LYS A 149 -7.68 0.68 -6.12
CA LYS A 149 -8.31 0.17 -4.91
C LYS A 149 -9.79 -0.11 -5.21
N ILE A 150 -10.15 -1.37 -5.43
CA ILE A 150 -11.50 -1.77 -5.85
C ILE A 150 -12.46 -1.83 -4.65
N ALA A 151 -12.06 -2.54 -3.60
CA ALA A 151 -12.87 -2.69 -2.39
C ALA A 151 -11.95 -2.95 -1.19
N THR A 152 -12.35 -2.53 0.01
CA THR A 152 -11.56 -2.79 1.22
C THR A 152 -12.44 -3.14 2.41
N ILE A 153 -11.86 -3.85 3.37
CA ILE A 153 -12.56 -4.20 4.62
C ILE A 153 -13.04 -2.93 5.37
N PRO A 154 -12.26 -1.83 5.46
CA PRO A 154 -12.78 -0.57 5.99
C PRO A 154 -13.97 0.01 5.21
N ASP A 155 -14.10 -0.26 3.90
CA ASP A 155 -15.28 0.11 3.10
C ASP A 155 -16.50 -0.82 3.34
N GLY A 156 -16.35 -1.85 4.17
CA GLY A 156 -17.40 -2.83 4.48
C GLY A 156 -17.38 -4.09 3.62
N ALA A 157 -16.35 -4.30 2.80
CA ALA A 157 -16.19 -5.53 2.03
C ALA A 157 -15.67 -6.70 2.89
N ASP A 158 -15.91 -7.94 2.45
CA ASP A 158 -15.43 -9.16 3.14
C ASP A 158 -13.89 -9.31 3.08
N HIS A 159 -13.29 -8.80 2.00
CA HIS A 159 -11.85 -8.78 1.76
C HIS A 159 -11.47 -7.51 1.00
N CYS A 160 -10.19 -7.13 1.06
CA CYS A 160 -9.68 -6.07 0.20
C CYS A 160 -9.32 -6.64 -1.18
N GLU A 161 -9.64 -5.91 -2.23
CA GLU A 161 -9.27 -6.22 -3.61
C GLU A 161 -8.57 -5.02 -4.24
N PHE A 162 -7.42 -5.28 -4.87
CA PHE A 162 -6.63 -4.31 -5.63
C PHE A 162 -6.39 -4.85 -7.02
N GLU A 163 -6.55 -4.00 -8.02
CA GLU A 163 -6.33 -4.34 -9.42
C GLU A 163 -5.04 -3.66 -9.91
N ILE A 164 -4.13 -4.44 -10.46
CA ILE A 164 -2.84 -3.98 -10.95
C ILE A 164 -2.83 -4.09 -12.47
N ASN A 165 -2.78 -2.94 -13.12
CA ASN A 165 -2.55 -2.82 -14.55
C ASN A 165 -1.05 -2.74 -14.82
N TYR A 166 -0.51 -3.81 -15.41
CA TYR A 166 0.91 -3.98 -15.70
C TYR A 166 1.22 -4.05 -17.19
N GLN A 167 0.23 -3.80 -18.05
CA GLN A 167 0.43 -3.76 -19.50
C GLN A 167 0.98 -2.40 -19.95
#